data_AF-A0A2J7ZUE8-F1
#
_entry.id   AF-A0A2J7ZUE8-F1
#
_cell.length_a   1.000
_cell.length_b   1.000
_cell.length_c   1.000
_cell.angle_alpha   90.00
_cell.angle_beta   90.00
_cell.angle_gamma   90.00
#
_symmetry.space_group_name_H-M   'P 1'
#
loop_
_entity.id
_entity.type
_entity.pdbx_description
1 polymer ?
#
loop_
_entity_poly.entity_id
_entity_poly.type
_entity_poly.pdbx_seq_one_letter_code
_entity_poly.pdbx_strand_id
1 'polypeptide(L)'
;MVFELTNTDVSSANALRRVMIAEVPTIAIDLVEMENNTTVLNDEFLAHRLGLIPLTSDEATNWKRPFEWSSDHDMIETSFSLDVTCTVDGVMDVTSNDLIPMYPEHRVQPANYNTPEEKPIVICKLRRGQQLKLVARARKGIGKDHAKFIPVATAVFQFKPRIVLSHSAMADMTDDEKQAFVHSDPSKTFKFNPITRMVRLRRDGDWHPDPGAG
;
A
#
# COMPACT_ATOMS: atom_id res chain seq x y z
N MET A 1 -6.92 -1.63 6.38
CA MET A 1 -8.32 -2.14 6.39
C MET A 1 -8.27 -3.66 6.49
N VAL A 2 -9.12 -4.26 7.32
CA VAL A 2 -9.27 -5.72 7.45
C VAL A 2 -10.76 -6.03 7.43
N PHE A 3 -11.20 -7.01 6.65
CA PHE A 3 -12.60 -7.42 6.57
C PHE A 3 -12.70 -8.95 6.38
N GLU A 4 -13.85 -9.51 6.71
CA GLU A 4 -14.15 -10.94 6.54
C GLU A 4 -15.06 -11.14 5.31
N LEU A 5 -14.74 -12.14 4.49
CA LEU A 5 -15.55 -12.53 3.34
C LEU A 5 -16.07 -13.94 3.56
N THR A 6 -17.36 -14.05 3.88
CA THR A 6 -18.04 -15.33 4.17
C THR A 6 -18.84 -15.82 2.97
N ASN A 7 -19.11 -17.12 2.89
CA ASN A 7 -19.97 -17.74 1.87
C ASN A 7 -19.53 -17.47 0.43
N THR A 8 -18.21 -17.48 0.19
CA THR A 8 -17.64 -17.34 -1.15
C THR A 8 -16.66 -18.46 -1.46
N ASP A 9 -16.38 -18.66 -2.73
CA ASP A 9 -15.35 -19.55 -3.21
C ASP A 9 -13.96 -18.88 -3.25
N VAL A 10 -12.92 -19.71 -3.22
CA VAL A 10 -11.53 -19.24 -3.23
C VAL A 10 -11.17 -18.52 -4.53
N SER A 11 -11.77 -18.93 -5.65
CA SER A 11 -11.56 -18.29 -6.95
C SER A 11 -12.04 -16.84 -6.94
N SER A 12 -13.22 -16.56 -6.39
CA SER A 12 -13.79 -15.21 -6.24
C SER A 12 -12.92 -14.33 -5.36
N ALA A 13 -12.49 -14.83 -4.19
CA ALA A 13 -11.59 -14.10 -3.30
C ALA A 13 -10.23 -13.79 -3.96
N ASN A 14 -9.66 -14.76 -4.68
CA ASN A 14 -8.40 -14.56 -5.40
C ASN A 14 -8.57 -13.65 -6.63
N ALA A 15 -9.71 -13.69 -7.32
CA ALA A 15 -10.03 -12.76 -8.40
C ALA A 15 -10.06 -11.33 -7.88
N LEU A 16 -10.79 -11.07 -6.77
CA LEU A 16 -10.83 -9.76 -6.13
C LEU A 16 -9.42 -9.28 -5.75
N ARG A 17 -8.61 -10.14 -5.12
CA ARG A 17 -7.20 -9.84 -4.79
C ARG A 17 -6.39 -9.45 -6.02
N ARG A 18 -6.52 -10.19 -7.12
CA ARG A 18 -5.80 -9.92 -8.37
C ARG A 18 -6.23 -8.62 -9.03
N VAL A 19 -7.54 -8.35 -9.07
CA VAL A 19 -8.10 -7.10 -9.61
C VAL A 19 -7.58 -5.90 -8.83
N MET A 20 -7.63 -5.97 -7.48
CA MET A 20 -7.11 -4.91 -6.60
C MET A 20 -5.63 -4.58 -6.86
N ILE A 21 -4.82 -5.57 -7.20
CA ILE A 21 -3.39 -5.37 -7.48
C ILE A 21 -3.15 -4.89 -8.91
N ALA A 22 -3.79 -5.51 -9.90
CA ALA A 22 -3.34 -5.41 -11.29
C ALA A 22 -4.26 -4.59 -12.20
N GLU A 23 -5.54 -4.42 -11.88
CA GLU A 23 -6.53 -3.90 -12.83
C GLU A 23 -7.21 -2.60 -12.37
N VAL A 24 -7.08 -2.24 -11.09
CA VAL A 24 -7.56 -0.93 -10.60
C VAL A 24 -6.65 0.18 -11.15
N PRO A 25 -7.20 1.16 -11.90
CA PRO A 25 -6.40 2.21 -12.52
C PRO A 25 -5.93 3.25 -11.51
N THR A 26 -4.73 3.76 -11.73
CA THR A 26 -4.11 4.84 -10.94
C THR A 26 -3.39 5.83 -11.85
N ILE A 27 -2.98 6.97 -11.30
CA ILE A 27 -2.15 7.96 -11.99
C ILE A 27 -0.74 7.89 -11.40
N ALA A 28 0.26 7.81 -12.26
CA ALA A 28 1.67 7.86 -11.87
C ALA A 28 2.49 8.62 -12.91
N ILE A 29 3.67 9.11 -12.50
CA ILE A 29 4.62 9.76 -13.42
C ILE A 29 5.13 8.74 -14.44
N ASP A 30 5.01 9.08 -15.71
CA ASP A 30 5.32 8.20 -16.84
C ASP A 30 6.47 8.71 -17.71
N LEU A 31 6.48 10.02 -17.96
CA LEU A 31 7.53 10.67 -18.73
C LEU A 31 8.19 11.75 -17.87
N VAL A 32 9.52 11.79 -17.87
CA VAL A 32 10.29 12.84 -17.21
C VAL A 32 11.19 13.50 -18.25
N GLU A 33 10.94 14.77 -18.49
CA GLU A 33 11.72 15.63 -19.39
C GLU A 33 12.75 16.37 -18.53
N MET A 34 14.01 15.95 -18.60
CA MET A 34 15.11 16.61 -17.89
C MET A 34 15.56 17.85 -18.67
N GLU A 35 15.51 19.02 -18.02
CA GLU A 35 16.06 20.25 -18.58
C GLU A 35 17.50 20.48 -18.12
N ASN A 36 17.75 20.30 -16.81
CA ASN A 36 19.08 20.43 -16.24
C ASN A 36 19.25 19.48 -15.05
N ASN A 37 20.24 18.59 -15.12
CA ASN A 37 20.62 17.72 -14.00
C ASN A 37 22.13 17.85 -13.76
N THR A 38 22.49 18.50 -12.65
CA THR A 38 23.88 18.57 -12.16
C THR A 38 24.04 17.82 -10.84
N THR A 39 23.07 16.95 -10.53
CA THR A 39 23.10 16.12 -9.33
C THR A 39 24.08 14.94 -9.49
N VAL A 40 24.29 14.20 -8.39
CA VAL A 40 25.12 12.98 -8.43
C VAL A 40 24.37 11.79 -9.04
N LEU A 41 23.04 11.85 -9.09
CA LEU A 41 22.22 10.81 -9.68
C LEU A 41 22.03 11.07 -11.17
N ASN A 42 22.17 10.01 -11.94
CA ASN A 42 21.84 9.98 -13.37
C ASN A 42 20.33 10.09 -13.62
N ASP A 43 20.00 10.57 -14.81
CA ASP A 43 18.65 10.94 -15.22
C ASP A 43 17.66 9.78 -15.08
N GLU A 44 18.07 8.59 -15.50
CA GLU A 44 17.24 7.38 -15.48
C GLU A 44 16.90 6.91 -14.06
N PHE A 45 17.82 7.10 -13.10
CA PHE A 45 17.54 6.77 -11.70
C PHE A 45 16.59 7.79 -11.08
N LEU A 46 16.74 9.08 -11.40
CA LEU A 46 15.80 10.10 -10.95
C LEU A 46 14.42 9.88 -11.54
N ALA A 47 14.33 9.60 -12.85
CA ALA A 47 13.09 9.30 -13.54
C ALA A 47 12.39 8.07 -12.93
N HIS A 48 13.14 7.01 -12.63
CA HIS A 48 12.59 5.82 -11.99
C HIS A 48 12.07 6.11 -10.58
N ARG A 49 12.79 6.91 -9.78
CA ARG A 49 12.33 7.33 -8.44
C ARG A 49 11.07 8.17 -8.51
N LEU A 50 11.02 9.14 -9.42
CA LEU A 50 9.84 9.98 -9.67
C LEU A 50 8.64 9.13 -10.07
N GLY A 51 8.85 8.12 -10.92
CA GLY A 51 7.80 7.19 -11.34
C GLY A 51 7.17 6.39 -10.18
N LEU A 52 7.88 6.22 -9.06
CA LEU A 52 7.41 5.49 -7.88
C LEU A 52 6.83 6.40 -6.78
N ILE A 53 6.80 7.72 -6.97
CA ILE A 53 6.12 8.63 -6.04
C ILE A 53 4.61 8.41 -6.20
N PRO A 54 3.91 7.93 -5.16
CA PRO A 54 2.47 7.78 -5.23
C PRO A 54 1.81 9.16 -5.36
N LEU A 55 0.85 9.27 -6.28
CA LEU A 55 0.03 10.46 -6.47
C LEU A 55 -1.38 10.20 -5.94
N THR A 56 -1.96 11.18 -5.26
CA THR A 56 -3.38 11.19 -4.88
C THR A 56 -4.19 11.84 -5.98
N SER A 57 -5.30 11.22 -6.36
CA SER A 57 -6.25 11.73 -7.34
C SER A 57 -7.65 11.20 -7.04
N ASP A 58 -8.67 12.05 -7.19
CA ASP A 58 -10.08 11.67 -7.03
C ASP A 58 -10.68 11.10 -8.34
N GLU A 59 -10.11 11.48 -9.49
CA GLU A 59 -10.74 11.33 -10.81
C GLU A 59 -9.98 10.35 -11.74
N ALA A 60 -9.04 9.57 -11.21
CA ALA A 60 -8.20 8.63 -11.99
C ALA A 60 -8.99 7.67 -12.89
N THR A 61 -10.19 7.28 -12.47
CA THR A 61 -11.09 6.41 -13.25
C THR A 61 -11.64 7.11 -14.50
N ASN A 62 -11.92 8.41 -14.42
CA ASN A 62 -12.54 9.20 -15.48
C ASN A 62 -11.54 9.61 -16.58
N TRP A 63 -10.25 9.59 -16.27
CA TRP A 63 -9.19 9.86 -17.24
C TRP A 63 -9.14 8.77 -18.31
N LYS A 64 -8.68 9.13 -19.50
CA LYS A 64 -8.44 8.20 -20.60
C LYS A 64 -6.98 7.83 -20.68
N ARG A 65 -6.69 6.60 -21.12
CA ARG A 65 -5.31 6.25 -21.49
C ARG A 65 -4.97 6.92 -22.84
N PRO A 66 -3.69 7.18 -23.14
CA PRO A 66 -3.29 7.87 -24.37
C PRO A 66 -3.83 7.25 -25.67
N PHE A 67 -4.07 5.94 -25.70
CA PHE A 67 -4.63 5.23 -26.87
C PHE A 67 -6.17 5.16 -26.89
N GLU A 68 -6.84 5.64 -25.85
CA GLU A 68 -8.31 5.68 -25.72
C GLU A 68 -8.88 7.08 -26.00
N TRP A 69 -8.02 8.03 -26.40
CA TRP A 69 -8.42 9.40 -26.77
C TRP A 69 -9.46 9.36 -27.88
N SER A 70 -10.59 10.01 -27.64
CA SER A 70 -11.65 10.18 -28.64
C SER A 70 -12.04 11.64 -28.90
N SER A 71 -11.78 12.54 -27.94
CA SER A 71 -12.16 13.94 -28.03
C SER A 71 -11.15 14.87 -27.35
N ASP A 72 -11.08 16.13 -27.79
CA ASP A 72 -10.18 17.13 -27.21
C ASP A 72 -10.50 17.52 -25.75
N HIS A 73 -11.62 17.03 -25.22
CA HIS A 73 -12.01 17.20 -23.82
C HIS A 73 -11.51 16.06 -22.90
N ASP A 74 -10.92 15.01 -23.47
CA ASP A 74 -10.45 13.86 -22.70
C ASP A 74 -9.23 14.24 -21.84
N MET A 75 -9.34 14.01 -20.52
CA MET A 75 -8.21 14.18 -19.61
C MET A 75 -7.27 12.97 -19.69
N ILE A 76 -6.05 13.19 -20.16
CA ILE A 76 -5.11 12.10 -20.51
C ILE A 76 -3.79 12.23 -19.76
N GLU A 77 -3.32 13.45 -19.56
CA GLU A 77 -2.11 13.73 -18.82
C GLU A 77 -2.21 14.98 -17.97
N THR A 78 -1.46 14.99 -16.88
CA THR A 78 -1.13 16.19 -16.12
C THR A 78 0.38 16.26 -15.95
N SER A 79 0.90 17.41 -15.54
CA SER A 79 2.33 17.63 -15.46
C SER A 79 2.72 18.37 -14.20
N PHE A 80 3.93 18.09 -13.73
CA PHE A 80 4.56 18.70 -12.58
C PHE A 80 5.87 19.35 -13.01
N SER A 81 6.15 20.54 -12.49
CA SER A 81 7.42 21.23 -12.65
C SER A 81 8.24 21.09 -11.36
N LEU A 82 9.53 20.81 -11.50
CA LEU A 82 10.49 20.83 -10.42
C LEU A 82 11.68 21.64 -10.88
N ASP A 83 11.98 22.74 -10.19
CA ASP A 83 13.15 23.58 -10.42
C ASP A 83 13.75 23.97 -9.06
N VAL A 84 14.83 23.29 -8.69
CA VAL A 84 15.48 23.47 -7.39
C VAL A 84 16.97 23.64 -7.59
N THR A 85 17.52 24.72 -7.02
CA THR A 85 18.96 24.99 -6.98
C THR A 85 19.42 25.12 -5.53
N CYS A 86 20.45 24.36 -5.14
CA CYS A 86 21.01 24.42 -3.81
C CYS A 86 21.99 25.59 -3.68
N THR A 87 21.58 26.65 -2.98
CA THR A 87 22.41 27.84 -2.70
C THR A 87 23.07 27.79 -1.32
N VAL A 88 22.62 26.89 -0.44
CA VAL A 88 23.10 26.75 0.94
C VAL A 88 24.41 25.97 1.02
N ASP A 89 25.25 26.31 1.99
CA ASP A 89 26.53 25.62 2.24
C ASP A 89 26.32 24.35 3.07
N GLY A 90 25.51 23.43 2.54
CA GLY A 90 25.02 22.24 3.25
C GLY A 90 24.47 21.16 2.32
N VAL A 91 23.76 20.19 2.91
CA VAL A 91 22.92 19.24 2.14
C VAL A 91 21.52 19.84 2.07
N MET A 92 20.98 19.96 0.87
CA MET A 92 19.57 20.25 0.64
C MET A 92 18.87 18.98 0.16
N ASP A 93 17.83 18.56 0.85
CA ASP A 93 17.00 17.43 0.42
C ASP A 93 15.93 17.97 -0.56
N VAL A 94 15.87 17.37 -1.75
CA VAL A 94 14.80 17.60 -2.73
C VAL A 94 13.75 16.54 -2.50
N THR A 95 12.49 16.94 -2.39
CA THR A 95 11.39 16.12 -1.90
C THR A 95 10.19 16.16 -2.84
N SER A 96 9.20 15.31 -2.58
CA SER A 96 7.92 15.30 -3.31
C SER A 96 7.14 16.60 -3.19
N ASN A 97 7.39 17.45 -2.17
CA ASN A 97 6.75 18.76 -2.08
C ASN A 97 7.30 19.77 -3.08
N ASP A 98 8.49 19.52 -3.63
CA ASP A 98 9.11 20.36 -4.66
C ASP A 98 8.54 20.08 -6.07
N LEU A 99 7.66 19.07 -6.22
CA LEU A 99 6.91 18.79 -7.44
C LEU A 99 5.66 19.67 -7.50
N ILE A 100 5.74 20.79 -8.22
CA ILE A 100 4.66 21.76 -8.32
C ILE A 100 3.69 21.34 -9.45
N PRO A 101 2.40 21.08 -9.17
CA PRO A 101 1.42 20.77 -10.20
C PRO A 101 1.24 21.97 -11.14
N MET A 102 1.38 21.75 -12.45
CA MET A 102 1.17 22.81 -13.45
C MET A 102 -0.32 23.11 -13.69
N TYR A 103 -1.18 22.13 -13.39
CA TYR A 103 -2.63 22.20 -13.56
C TYR A 103 -3.33 21.80 -12.24
N PRO A 104 -3.43 22.70 -11.24
CA PRO A 104 -4.03 22.41 -9.95
C PRO A 104 -5.50 21.94 -10.03
N GLU A 105 -6.22 22.35 -11.07
CA GLU A 105 -7.60 21.97 -11.35
C GLU A 105 -7.78 20.46 -11.59
N HIS A 106 -6.72 19.75 -11.99
CA HIS A 106 -6.74 18.30 -12.18
C HIS A 106 -6.79 17.53 -10.85
N ARG A 107 -6.55 18.20 -9.71
CA ARG A 107 -6.56 17.61 -8.36
C ARG A 107 -5.66 16.37 -8.24
N VAL A 108 -4.52 16.39 -8.91
CA VAL A 108 -3.47 15.37 -8.78
C VAL A 108 -2.28 15.99 -8.07
N GLN A 109 -1.88 15.38 -6.97
CA GLN A 109 -0.75 15.84 -6.17
C GLN A 109 0.00 14.64 -5.58
N PRO A 110 1.28 14.80 -5.21
CA PRO A 110 2.01 13.77 -4.49
C PRO A 110 1.29 13.34 -3.20
N ALA A 111 1.48 12.10 -2.77
CA ALA A 111 1.03 11.69 -1.45
C ALA A 111 1.70 12.58 -0.39
N ASN A 112 0.93 12.97 0.63
CA ASN A 112 1.38 13.81 1.74
C ASN A 112 1.82 15.22 1.34
N TYR A 113 1.41 15.67 0.15
CA TYR A 113 1.80 16.97 -0.39
C TYR A 113 1.44 18.11 0.56
N ASN A 114 2.45 18.82 1.05
CA ASN A 114 2.33 19.94 2.00
C ASN A 114 1.48 19.62 3.26
N THR A 115 1.42 18.36 3.66
CA THR A 115 0.75 17.97 4.92
C THR A 115 1.69 18.20 6.11
N PRO A 116 1.24 18.84 7.20
CA PRO A 116 2.11 19.10 8.37
C PRO A 116 2.51 17.84 9.15
N GLU A 117 1.70 16.78 9.04
CA GLU A 117 1.77 15.60 9.89
C GLU A 117 2.69 14.51 9.32
N GLU A 118 2.84 14.47 7.99
CA GLU A 118 3.59 13.43 7.29
C GLU A 118 4.79 14.00 6.55
N LYS A 119 5.92 13.28 6.61
CA LYS A 119 7.14 13.70 5.92
C LYS A 119 7.02 13.47 4.41
N PRO A 120 7.46 14.42 3.58
CA PRO A 120 7.49 14.22 2.13
C PRO A 120 8.55 13.19 1.74
N ILE A 121 8.40 12.64 0.54
CA ILE A 121 9.30 11.61 0.01
C ILE A 121 10.54 12.28 -0.55
N VAL A 122 11.73 11.89 -0.06
CA VAL A 122 12.99 12.42 -0.58
C VAL A 122 13.28 11.82 -1.96
N ILE A 123 13.51 12.67 -2.94
CA ILE A 123 13.85 12.32 -4.33
C ILE A 123 15.36 12.23 -4.47
N CYS A 124 16.09 13.28 -4.11
CA CYS A 124 17.54 13.32 -4.14
C CYS A 124 18.09 14.33 -3.13
N LYS A 125 19.42 14.43 -3.06
CA LYS A 125 20.12 15.37 -2.20
C LYS A 125 21.06 16.21 -3.06
N LEU A 126 21.06 17.52 -2.83
CA LEU A 126 21.88 18.49 -3.54
C LEU A 126 22.94 19.08 -2.61
N ARG A 127 24.12 19.34 -3.17
CA ARG A 127 25.15 20.20 -2.61
C ARG A 127 25.13 21.57 -3.26
N ARG A 128 25.78 22.54 -2.62
CA ARG A 128 25.91 23.91 -3.10
C ARG A 128 26.32 23.95 -4.58
N GLY A 129 25.56 24.69 -5.38
CA GLY A 129 25.79 24.85 -6.81
C GLY A 129 25.16 23.79 -7.70
N GLN A 130 24.62 22.70 -7.14
CA GLN A 130 23.85 21.72 -7.90
C GLN A 130 22.41 22.19 -8.09
N GLN A 131 21.87 21.88 -9.26
CA GLN A 131 20.52 22.16 -9.71
C GLN A 131 19.88 20.88 -10.27
N LEU A 132 18.59 20.74 -10.02
CA LEU A 132 17.70 19.81 -10.70
C LEU A 132 16.51 20.58 -11.27
N LYS A 133 16.33 20.51 -12.59
CA LYS A 133 15.23 21.13 -13.31
C LYS A 133 14.62 20.13 -14.31
N LEU A 134 13.33 19.87 -14.17
CA LEU A 134 12.61 18.89 -14.98
C LEU A 134 11.10 19.17 -15.05
N VAL A 135 10.46 18.55 -16.04
CA VAL A 135 9.00 18.43 -16.16
C VAL A 135 8.63 16.96 -16.11
N ALA A 136 7.76 16.57 -15.17
CA ALA A 136 7.27 15.21 -15.03
C ALA A 136 5.81 15.11 -15.46
N ARG A 137 5.52 14.31 -16.48
CA ARG A 137 4.15 14.04 -16.96
C ARG A 137 3.60 12.78 -16.31
N ALA A 138 2.40 12.88 -15.73
CA ALA A 138 1.69 11.79 -15.12
C ALA A 138 0.46 11.39 -15.94
N ARG A 139 0.24 10.07 -16.03
CA ARG A 139 -0.78 9.45 -16.89
C ARG A 139 -1.51 8.34 -16.14
N LYS A 140 -2.70 8.01 -16.61
CA LYS A 140 -3.47 6.85 -16.13
C LYS A 140 -2.82 5.54 -16.61
N GLY A 141 -2.70 4.57 -15.71
CA GLY A 141 -2.24 3.22 -16.01
C GLY A 141 -2.82 2.18 -15.04
N ILE A 142 -2.48 0.91 -15.25
CA ILE A 142 -2.88 -0.21 -14.38
C ILE A 142 -1.66 -1.01 -13.93
N GLY A 143 -1.76 -1.68 -12.77
CA GLY A 143 -0.66 -2.46 -12.19
C GLY A 143 -0.14 -3.59 -13.07
N LYS A 144 -0.95 -4.09 -14.01
CA LYS A 144 -0.55 -5.08 -15.02
C LYS A 144 0.51 -4.55 -15.99
N ASP A 145 0.49 -3.26 -16.29
CA ASP A 145 1.43 -2.63 -17.23
C ASP A 145 2.76 -2.31 -16.53
N HIS A 146 2.69 -1.76 -15.32
CA HIS A 146 3.87 -1.48 -14.50
C HIS A 146 3.51 -1.41 -13.00
N ALA A 147 4.42 -1.87 -12.14
CA ALA A 147 4.20 -1.92 -10.69
C ALA A 147 3.93 -0.54 -10.04
N LYS A 148 4.41 0.54 -10.65
CA LYS A 148 4.16 1.93 -10.23
C LYS A 148 2.67 2.29 -10.19
N PHE A 149 1.84 1.58 -10.94
CA PHE A 149 0.40 1.79 -11.00
C PHE A 149 -0.39 0.92 -10.02
N ILE A 150 0.28 0.11 -9.18
CA ILE A 150 -0.40 -0.74 -8.19
C ILE A 150 -0.93 0.17 -7.05
N PRO A 151 -2.26 0.25 -6.81
CA PRO A 151 -2.84 1.14 -5.80
C PRO A 151 -2.70 0.64 -4.36
N VAL A 152 -2.30 -0.62 -4.19
CA VAL A 152 -2.24 -1.29 -2.89
C VAL A 152 -0.79 -1.58 -2.51
N ALA A 153 -0.41 -1.22 -1.28
CA ALA A 153 0.89 -1.63 -0.75
C ALA A 153 0.97 -3.16 -0.62
N THR A 154 -0.10 -3.80 -0.12
CA THR A 154 -0.23 -5.25 -0.05
C THR A 154 -1.71 -5.63 0.01
N ALA A 155 -2.12 -6.60 -0.81
CA ALA A 155 -3.44 -7.21 -0.75
C ALA A 155 -3.30 -8.74 -0.62
N VAL A 156 -3.68 -9.25 0.55
CA VAL A 156 -3.59 -10.68 0.90
C VAL A 156 -4.88 -11.12 1.58
N PHE A 157 -5.17 -12.41 1.49
CA PHE A 157 -6.23 -13.03 2.26
C PHE A 157 -5.70 -14.31 2.93
N GLN A 158 -6.33 -14.68 4.03
CA GLN A 158 -6.07 -15.92 4.75
C GLN A 158 -7.39 -16.56 5.13
N PHE A 159 -7.42 -17.89 5.20
CA PHE A 159 -8.60 -18.60 5.67
C PHE A 159 -8.78 -18.42 7.17
N LYS A 160 -10.03 -18.33 7.61
CA LYS A 160 -10.36 -18.38 9.03
C LYS A 160 -9.98 -19.79 9.55
N PRO A 161 -9.07 -19.90 10.53
CA PRO A 161 -8.63 -21.20 11.02
C PRO A 161 -9.78 -21.92 11.71
N ARG A 162 -10.02 -23.18 11.33
CA ARG A 162 -10.99 -24.04 12.00
C ARG A 162 -10.27 -24.91 13.01
N ILE A 163 -10.35 -24.52 14.28
CA ILE A 163 -9.74 -25.24 15.40
C ILE A 163 -10.83 -26.06 16.11
N VAL A 164 -10.57 -27.36 16.26
CA VAL A 164 -11.40 -28.32 16.99
C VAL A 164 -10.50 -29.02 17.99
N LEU A 165 -10.93 -29.08 19.26
CA LEU A 165 -10.16 -29.72 20.31
C LEU A 165 -10.67 -31.15 20.52
N SER A 166 -9.77 -32.12 20.54
CA SER A 166 -10.15 -33.51 20.84
C SER A 166 -10.39 -33.65 22.34
N HIS A 167 -11.59 -34.11 22.72
CA HIS A 167 -11.97 -34.27 24.12
C HIS A 167 -11.17 -35.38 24.81
N SER A 168 -10.93 -36.51 24.14
CA SER A 168 -10.14 -37.62 24.71
C SER A 168 -8.70 -37.18 24.95
N ALA A 169 -8.06 -36.58 23.95
CA ALA A 169 -6.68 -36.10 24.07
C ALA A 169 -6.54 -35.03 25.18
N MET A 170 -7.53 -34.14 25.32
CA MET A 170 -7.52 -33.14 26.39
C MET A 170 -7.86 -33.72 27.76
N ALA A 171 -8.58 -34.84 27.85
CA ALA A 171 -8.86 -35.52 29.12
C ALA A 171 -7.63 -36.25 29.65
N ASP A 172 -6.81 -36.82 28.75
CA ASP A 172 -5.59 -37.56 29.09
C ASP A 172 -4.45 -36.63 29.53
N MET A 173 -4.47 -35.36 29.14
CA MET A 173 -3.47 -34.35 29.52
C MET A 173 -3.62 -33.90 30.98
N THR A 174 -2.48 -33.73 31.64
CA THR A 174 -2.38 -33.12 32.96
C THR A 174 -2.69 -31.61 32.91
N ASP A 175 -2.99 -31.03 34.07
CA ASP A 175 -3.29 -29.59 34.17
C ASP A 175 -2.07 -28.72 33.76
N ASP A 176 -0.86 -29.18 34.05
CA ASP A 176 0.39 -28.49 33.66
C ASP A 176 0.62 -28.53 32.15
N GLU A 177 0.34 -29.68 31.49
CA GLU A 177 0.43 -29.81 30.03
C GLU A 177 -0.60 -28.93 29.33
N LYS A 178 -1.83 -28.83 29.86
CA LYS A 178 -2.86 -27.92 29.34
C LYS A 178 -2.44 -26.46 29.45
N GLN A 179 -1.80 -26.08 30.55
CA GLN A 179 -1.28 -24.73 30.74
C GLN A 179 -0.11 -24.44 29.80
N ALA A 180 0.81 -25.39 29.63
CA ALA A 180 1.91 -25.27 28.67
C ALA A 180 1.40 -25.13 27.23
N PHE A 181 0.38 -25.92 26.84
CA PHE A 181 -0.28 -25.80 25.55
C PHE A 181 -0.88 -24.40 25.34
N VAL A 182 -1.64 -23.89 26.31
CA VAL A 182 -2.22 -22.53 26.24
C VAL A 182 -1.12 -21.47 26.19
N HIS A 183 0.00 -21.67 26.89
CA HIS A 183 1.12 -20.73 26.89
C HIS A 183 1.88 -20.71 25.56
N SER A 184 1.88 -21.84 24.83
CA SER A 184 2.54 -21.95 23.53
C SER A 184 1.80 -21.23 22.40
N ASP A 185 0.56 -20.78 22.63
CA ASP A 185 -0.27 -20.10 21.63
C ASP A 185 0.03 -18.59 21.53
N PRO A 186 0.67 -18.12 20.44
CA PRO A 186 1.01 -16.71 20.27
C PRO A 186 -0.21 -15.82 20.06
N SER A 187 -1.31 -16.38 19.54
CA SER A 187 -2.55 -15.67 19.23
C SER A 187 -3.50 -15.52 20.41
N LYS A 188 -3.21 -16.17 21.56
CA LYS A 188 -4.07 -16.16 22.76
C LYS A 188 -5.53 -16.55 22.44
N THR A 189 -5.66 -17.51 21.54
CA THR A 189 -6.89 -18.17 21.10
C THR A 189 -7.38 -19.20 22.11
N PHE A 190 -6.50 -19.76 22.95
CA PHE A 190 -6.87 -20.71 24.01
C PHE A 190 -6.82 -20.08 25.42
N LYS A 191 -7.65 -20.61 26.32
CA LYS A 191 -7.62 -20.26 27.75
C LYS A 191 -7.93 -21.46 28.63
N PHE A 192 -7.08 -21.73 29.61
CA PHE A 192 -7.37 -22.75 30.63
C PHE A 192 -8.38 -22.20 31.64
N ASN A 193 -9.41 -22.99 31.96
CA ASN A 193 -10.34 -22.69 33.04
C ASN A 193 -9.98 -23.53 34.28
N PRO A 194 -9.55 -22.90 35.39
CA PRO A 194 -9.14 -23.62 36.60
C PRO A 194 -10.31 -24.32 37.33
N ILE A 195 -11.54 -23.87 37.11
CA ILE A 195 -12.73 -24.45 37.75
C ILE A 195 -13.13 -25.75 37.04
N THR A 196 -13.22 -25.71 35.70
CA THR A 196 -13.65 -26.87 34.92
C THR A 196 -12.49 -27.77 34.48
N ARG A 197 -11.23 -27.36 34.70
CA ARG A 197 -10.00 -28.04 34.25
C ARG A 197 -9.96 -28.34 32.74
N MET A 198 -10.64 -27.50 31.96
CA MET A 198 -10.76 -27.61 30.50
C MET A 198 -10.18 -26.38 29.80
N VAL A 199 -9.68 -26.59 28.58
CA VAL A 199 -9.24 -25.51 27.69
C VAL A 199 -10.45 -24.99 26.92
N ARG A 200 -10.64 -23.67 26.93
CA ARG A 200 -11.67 -22.95 26.16
C ARG A 200 -11.04 -22.32 24.93
N LEU A 201 -11.83 -22.28 23.86
CA LEU A 201 -11.46 -21.67 22.59
C LEU A 201 -12.14 -20.31 22.47
N ARG A 202 -11.39 -19.30 22.06
CA ARG A 202 -11.94 -17.98 21.71
C ARG A 202 -12.48 -18.02 20.28
N ARG A 203 -13.78 -17.77 20.09
CA ARG A 203 -14.41 -17.58 18.77
C ARG A 203 -15.18 -16.27 18.77
N ASP A 204 -15.01 -15.47 17.72
CA ASP A 204 -15.76 -14.22 17.47
C ASP A 204 -15.84 -13.25 18.67
N GLY A 205 -14.78 -13.22 19.49
CA GLY A 205 -14.68 -12.35 20.68
C GLY A 205 -15.03 -13.03 21.99
N ASP A 206 -15.81 -14.12 21.95
CA ASP A 206 -16.33 -14.84 23.11
C ASP A 206 -15.59 -16.14 23.41
N TRP A 207 -15.68 -16.57 24.68
CA TRP A 207 -15.06 -17.80 25.16
C TRP A 207 -16.07 -18.93 25.13
N HIS A 208 -15.96 -19.81 24.14
CA HIS A 208 -16.82 -20.96 24.04
C HIS A 208 -16.19 -22.16 24.75
N PRO A 209 -16.96 -22.90 25.57
CA PRO A 209 -16.67 -24.31 25.77
C PRO A 209 -16.76 -25.00 24.40
N ASP A 210 -15.84 -25.91 24.10
CA ASP A 210 -15.82 -26.60 22.81
C ASP A 210 -17.18 -27.28 22.55
N PRO A 211 -17.79 -27.18 21.35
CA PRO A 211 -19.14 -27.72 21.08
C PRO A 211 -19.24 -29.25 21.06
N GLY A 212 -18.24 -30.00 21.52
CA GLY A 212 -18.25 -31.48 21.50
C GLY A 212 -19.09 -32.15 22.59
N ALA A 213 -20.09 -31.45 23.15
CA ALA A 213 -21.15 -32.04 23.95
C ALA A 213 -22.43 -32.10 23.10
N GLY A 214 -22.50 -33.08 22.20
CA GLY A 214 -23.63 -33.34 21.30
C GLY A 214 -23.20 -34.02 20.01
#